data_AF-A0A0D0AAD6-F1
#
_entry.id   AF-A0A0D0AAD6-F1
#
_cell.length_a   1.000
_cell.length_b   1.000
_cell.length_c   1.000
_cell.angle_alpha   90.00
_cell.angle_beta   90.00
_cell.angle_gamma   90.00
#
_symmetry.space_group_name_H-M   'P 1'
#
loop_
_entity.id
_entity.type
_entity.pdbx_description
1 polymer ?
#
loop_
_entity_poly.entity_id
_entity_poly.type
_entity_poly.pdbx_seq_one_letter_code
_entity_poly.pdbx_strand_id
1 'polypeptide(L)'
;MPFNVRLTLYEYCLGLDLRSFHVDSRRNMFYLSPHLHGIFDAGHWFLLPDIGTLRKVHDYVKDAIASRANSQSSKGTNHFWLEWNLNNKTLYTFILLPGAGSPRISCEIGGGVWEDHSYPYQGLPLLECHIAPPFAIINAGPKCTRDHINQIVSEYCSQHTSEFRKELEERLTLLCNTWALFEDAKKDAKVWEVEKRGKRKRDRDDEDIENLSRGSKRTTRSQARSAHDGTPKSDLPSSNQARDKPPPPGARKRKLSCSLRGAALTDDAVFHLEKRQKRVDLRTRVRRWVTESTRASSLDPEPYA
;
A
#
# COMPACT_ATOMS: atom_id res chain seq x y z
N MET A 1 -9.09 17.44 6.11
CA MET A 1 -8.92 17.62 4.65
C MET A 1 -9.39 16.34 3.95
N PRO A 2 -9.99 16.40 2.75
CA PRO A 2 -10.44 15.19 2.06
C PRO A 2 -9.25 14.31 1.60
N PHE A 3 -9.32 13.01 1.89
CA PHE A 3 -8.31 11.96 1.64
C PHE A 3 -7.70 11.98 0.22
N ASN A 4 -8.51 12.28 -0.80
CA ASN A 4 -8.04 12.35 -2.20
C ASN A 4 -6.91 13.38 -2.39
N VAL A 5 -6.84 14.44 -1.59
CA VAL A 5 -5.81 15.49 -1.73
C VAL A 5 -4.43 14.97 -1.32
N ARG A 6 -4.35 14.00 -0.38
CA ARG A 6 -3.07 13.44 0.07
C ARG A 6 -2.47 12.47 -0.94
N LEU A 7 -3.30 11.64 -1.60
CA LEU A 7 -2.79 10.71 -2.60
C LEU A 7 -2.20 11.44 -3.81
N THR A 8 -2.88 12.48 -4.27
CA THR A 8 -2.40 13.30 -5.39
C THR A 8 -1.07 13.98 -5.07
N LEU A 9 -0.87 14.40 -3.81
CA LEU A 9 0.42 14.92 -3.36
C LEU A 9 1.54 13.88 -3.53
N TYR A 10 1.32 12.65 -3.07
CA TYR A 10 2.33 11.60 -3.18
C TYR A 10 2.59 11.23 -4.63
N GLU A 11 1.55 11.16 -5.47
CA GLU A 11 1.71 10.94 -6.91
C GLU A 11 2.57 12.03 -7.55
N TYR A 12 2.31 13.29 -7.20
CA TYR A 12 3.11 14.42 -7.64
C TYR A 12 4.58 14.26 -7.20
N CYS A 13 4.84 14.12 -5.89
CA CYS A 13 6.19 14.07 -5.34
C CYS A 13 6.98 12.84 -5.81
N LEU A 14 6.31 11.75 -6.15
CA LEU A 14 6.93 10.50 -6.59
C LEU A 14 6.98 10.34 -8.11
N GLY A 15 6.63 11.38 -8.88
CA GLY A 15 6.67 11.31 -10.35
C GLY A 15 5.66 10.33 -10.96
N LEU A 16 4.63 9.93 -10.21
CA LEU A 16 3.62 8.94 -10.62
C LEU A 16 2.44 9.56 -11.39
N ASP A 17 1.82 8.80 -12.29
CA ASP A 17 0.61 9.25 -12.96
C ASP A 17 -0.55 9.48 -11.98
N LEU A 18 -1.45 10.41 -12.32
CA LEU A 18 -2.61 10.71 -11.50
C LEU A 18 -3.50 9.45 -11.35
N ARG A 19 -3.75 9.03 -10.11
CA ARG A 19 -4.43 7.80 -9.67
C ARG A 19 -3.64 6.50 -9.85
N SER A 20 -2.32 6.55 -9.96
CA SER A 20 -1.46 5.36 -10.04
C SER A 20 -0.76 5.01 -8.72
N PHE A 21 -0.89 5.83 -7.68
CA PHE A 21 -0.34 5.49 -6.37
C PHE A 21 -1.23 4.49 -5.65
N HIS A 22 -0.77 3.23 -5.64
CA HIS A 22 -1.48 2.10 -5.03
C HIS A 22 -1.07 1.92 -3.57
N VAL A 23 -1.85 2.51 -2.67
CA VAL A 23 -1.65 2.37 -1.22
C VAL A 23 -1.89 0.93 -0.74
N ASP A 24 -2.73 0.17 -1.44
CA ASP A 24 -3.03 -1.22 -1.10
C ASP A 24 -2.10 -2.20 -1.82
N SER A 25 -0.96 -1.72 -2.31
CA SER A 25 0.04 -2.58 -2.90
C SER A 25 0.84 -3.31 -1.81
N ARG A 26 1.38 -4.48 -2.15
CA ARG A 26 2.28 -5.21 -1.25
C ARG A 26 3.46 -4.35 -0.79
N ARG A 27 3.92 -3.39 -1.60
CA ARG A 27 5.00 -2.46 -1.24
C ARG A 27 4.65 -1.51 -0.08
N ASN A 28 3.42 -1.49 0.38
CA ASN A 28 2.95 -0.66 1.49
C ASN A 28 2.24 -1.47 2.59
N MET A 29 2.21 -2.79 2.47
CA MET A 29 1.53 -3.67 3.42
C MET A 29 2.55 -4.51 4.17
N PHE A 30 2.32 -4.69 5.46
CA PHE A 30 3.15 -5.57 6.28
C PHE A 30 2.28 -6.22 7.36
N TYR A 31 2.71 -7.41 7.80
CA TYR A 31 1.94 -8.21 8.75
C TYR A 31 2.39 -7.89 10.17
N LEU A 32 1.43 -7.59 11.03
CA LEU A 32 1.66 -7.25 12.43
C LEU A 32 0.84 -8.16 13.34
N SER A 33 1.36 -8.39 14.54
CA SER A 33 0.53 -8.92 15.63
C SER A 33 -0.57 -7.89 15.97
N PRO A 34 -1.73 -8.32 16.51
CA PRO A 34 -2.80 -7.39 16.87
C PRO A 34 -2.36 -6.26 17.80
N HIS A 35 -1.43 -6.54 18.72
CA HIS A 35 -0.87 -5.54 19.62
C HIS A 35 0.00 -4.51 18.89
N LEU A 36 0.95 -4.96 18.06
CA LEU A 36 1.81 -4.06 17.26
C LEU A 36 1.00 -3.24 16.25
N HIS A 37 -0.08 -3.81 15.72
CA HIS A 37 -1.02 -3.09 14.86
C HIS A 37 -1.73 -1.97 15.61
N GLY A 38 -2.23 -2.22 16.82
CA GLY A 38 -2.91 -1.20 17.62
C GLY A 38 -2.01 0.00 17.94
N ILE A 39 -0.76 -0.23 18.30
CA ILE A 39 0.21 0.85 18.55
C ILE A 39 0.68 1.52 17.23
N PHE A 40 0.65 0.81 16.10
CA PHE A 40 0.97 1.39 14.81
C PHE A 40 -0.08 2.44 14.40
N ASP A 41 -1.36 2.07 14.50
CA ASP A 41 -2.51 2.92 14.18
C ASP A 41 -2.62 4.13 15.14
N ALA A 42 -2.16 3.96 16.38
CA ALA A 42 -2.04 5.05 17.35
C ALA A 42 -0.86 6.00 17.07
N GLY A 43 -0.08 5.73 16.01
CA GLY A 43 1.03 6.57 15.58
C GLY A 43 2.28 6.44 16.45
N HIS A 44 2.38 5.40 17.28
CA HIS A 44 3.40 5.30 18.33
C HIS A 44 4.75 4.71 17.87
N TRP A 45 4.88 4.28 16.62
CA TRP A 45 6.15 3.82 16.09
C TRP A 45 6.19 3.94 14.56
N PHE A 46 7.39 3.83 13.99
CA PHE A 46 7.61 3.79 12.55
C PHE A 46 8.89 3.02 12.18
N LEU A 47 9.05 2.74 10.89
CA LEU A 47 10.26 2.14 10.31
C LEU A 47 11.18 3.23 9.75
N LEU A 48 12.44 3.25 10.17
CA LEU A 48 13.46 4.17 9.68
C LEU A 48 14.44 3.44 8.76
N PRO A 49 14.48 3.73 7.44
CA PRO A 49 15.48 3.15 6.56
C PRO A 49 16.91 3.53 6.97
N ASP A 50 17.91 2.84 6.42
CA ASP A 50 19.31 3.24 6.54
C ASP A 50 19.58 4.60 5.86
N ILE A 51 20.70 5.23 6.21
CA ILE A 51 21.05 6.58 5.71
C ILE A 51 21.21 6.62 4.19
N GLY A 52 21.79 5.58 3.58
CA GLY A 52 21.99 5.50 2.13
C GLY A 52 20.67 5.44 1.39
N THR A 53 19.74 4.62 1.87
CA THR A 53 18.38 4.54 1.34
C THR A 53 17.61 5.85 1.53
N LEU A 54 17.71 6.51 2.70
CA LEU A 54 17.08 7.81 2.93
C LEU A 54 17.59 8.88 1.95
N ARG A 55 18.91 8.96 1.71
CA ARG A 55 19.49 9.90 0.74
C ARG A 55 18.97 9.64 -0.68
N LYS A 56 18.94 8.38 -1.11
CA LYS A 56 18.38 8.00 -2.42
C LYS A 56 16.92 8.45 -2.58
N VAL A 57 16.08 8.24 -1.57
CA VAL A 57 14.68 8.67 -1.64
C VAL A 57 14.57 10.19 -1.62
N HIS A 58 15.35 10.88 -0.79
CA HIS A 58 15.40 12.33 -0.74
C HIS A 58 15.72 12.93 -2.12
N ASP A 59 16.82 12.48 -2.72
CA ASP A 59 17.29 12.99 -4.01
C ASP A 59 16.29 12.67 -5.12
N TYR A 60 15.72 11.47 -5.11
CA TYR A 60 14.66 11.11 -6.06
C TYR A 60 13.43 12.02 -5.94
N VAL A 61 12.91 12.25 -4.73
CA VAL A 61 11.72 13.08 -4.50
C VAL A 61 12.01 14.52 -4.97
N LYS A 62 13.18 15.04 -4.65
CA LYS A 62 13.64 16.36 -5.09
C LYS A 62 13.67 16.46 -6.62
N ASP A 63 14.27 15.48 -7.29
CA ASP A 63 14.39 15.44 -8.74
C ASP A 63 13.03 15.27 -9.43
N ALA A 64 12.14 14.45 -8.86
CA ALA A 64 10.79 14.24 -9.36
C ALA A 64 9.94 15.52 -9.28
N ILE A 65 10.01 16.23 -8.15
CA ILE A 65 9.34 17.54 -7.97
C ILE A 65 9.88 18.55 -8.99
N ALA A 66 11.21 18.68 -9.11
CA ALA A 66 11.84 19.60 -10.04
C ALA A 66 11.49 19.30 -11.51
N SER A 67 11.49 18.02 -11.89
CA SER A 67 11.13 17.59 -13.24
C SER A 67 9.69 17.96 -13.61
N ARG A 68 8.77 17.85 -12.64
CA ARG A 68 7.37 18.24 -12.83
C ARG A 68 7.18 19.74 -12.93
N ALA A 69 7.85 20.52 -12.08
CA ALA A 69 7.76 21.97 -12.12
C ALA A 69 8.18 22.54 -13.49
N ASN A 70 9.20 21.93 -14.10
CA ASN A 70 9.71 22.35 -15.41
C ASN A 70 8.88 21.85 -16.61
N SER A 71 7.72 21.22 -16.38
CA SER A 71 6.86 20.63 -17.42
C SER A 71 7.59 19.64 -18.35
N GLN A 72 8.75 19.13 -17.94
CA GLN A 72 9.42 18.08 -18.68
C GLN A 72 8.56 16.83 -18.57
N SER A 73 8.32 16.17 -19.71
CA SER A 73 7.73 14.83 -19.77
C SER A 73 8.33 14.02 -18.64
N SER A 74 7.52 13.66 -17.65
CA SER A 74 7.97 12.89 -16.49
C SER A 74 8.83 11.75 -17.00
N LYS A 75 10.13 11.76 -16.70
CA LYS A 75 10.96 10.57 -16.86
C LYS A 75 10.21 9.48 -16.08
N GLY A 76 9.68 8.52 -16.84
CA GLY A 76 8.35 7.95 -16.58
C GLY A 76 8.13 7.32 -15.23
N THR A 77 6.85 7.18 -14.89
CA THR A 77 6.20 6.34 -13.88
C THR A 77 6.91 5.01 -13.63
N ASN A 78 7.60 4.47 -14.63
CA ASN A 78 8.39 3.24 -14.56
C ASN A 78 9.59 3.33 -13.60
N HIS A 79 10.25 4.50 -13.45
CA HIS A 79 11.46 4.59 -12.63
C HIS A 79 11.18 4.31 -11.14
N PHE A 80 10.04 4.76 -10.62
CA PHE A 80 9.65 4.49 -9.23
C PHE A 80 9.58 2.98 -8.97
N TRP A 81 8.83 2.26 -9.80
CA TRP A 81 8.59 0.82 -9.58
C TRP A 81 9.81 -0.05 -9.90
N LEU A 82 10.72 0.45 -10.75
CA LEU A 82 12.00 -0.20 -11.04
C LEU A 82 12.97 -0.04 -9.86
N GLU A 83 13.08 1.15 -9.28
CA GLU A 83 13.97 1.43 -8.15
C GLU A 83 13.52 0.66 -6.90
N TRP A 84 12.22 0.74 -6.56
CA TRP A 84 11.64 0.07 -5.38
C TRP A 84 10.80 -1.13 -5.76
N ASN A 85 11.44 -2.08 -6.44
CA ASN A 85 10.81 -3.35 -6.77
C ASN A 85 10.64 -4.23 -5.51
N LEU A 86 9.62 -5.09 -5.50
CA LEU A 86 9.32 -6.04 -4.42
C LEU A 86 10.44 -7.05 -4.13
N ASN A 87 11.32 -7.27 -5.12
CA ASN A 87 12.48 -8.14 -4.95
C ASN A 87 13.60 -7.48 -4.15
N ASN A 88 13.56 -6.14 -4.03
CA ASN A 88 14.54 -5.38 -3.25
C ASN A 88 13.99 -5.24 -1.84
N LYS A 89 14.51 -6.05 -0.93
CA LYS A 89 14.23 -5.85 0.48
C LYS A 89 15.10 -4.72 1.04
N THR A 90 14.54 -3.92 1.92
CA THR A 90 15.24 -2.83 2.61
C THR A 90 15.37 -3.15 4.09
N LEU A 91 16.48 -2.72 4.68
CA LEU A 91 16.73 -2.82 6.11
C LEU A 91 16.18 -1.59 6.83
N TYR A 92 15.46 -1.82 7.92
CA TYR A 92 14.83 -0.78 8.72
C TYR A 92 15.21 -0.91 10.19
N THR A 93 15.35 0.24 10.84
CA THR A 93 15.37 0.33 12.30
C THR A 93 13.94 0.54 12.80
N PHE A 94 13.51 -0.24 13.78
CA PHE A 94 12.24 -0.02 14.47
C PHE A 94 12.38 1.13 15.47
N ILE A 95 11.63 2.22 15.25
CA ILE A 95 11.65 3.39 16.13
C ILE A 95 10.31 3.48 16.86
N LEU A 96 10.35 3.26 18.17
CA LEU A 96 9.24 3.49 19.08
C LEU A 96 9.29 4.95 19.52
N LEU A 97 8.14 5.63 19.46
CA LEU A 97 8.00 6.99 19.95
C LEU A 97 7.80 6.99 21.48
N PRO A 98 8.21 8.08 22.14
CA PRO A 98 7.94 8.25 23.56
C PRO A 98 6.44 8.17 23.90
N GLY A 99 6.11 7.56 25.03
CA GLY A 99 4.74 7.41 25.51
C GLY A 99 3.94 6.23 24.90
N ALA A 100 4.55 5.45 24.01
CA ALA A 100 3.94 4.29 23.35
C ALA A 100 3.70 3.06 24.26
N GLY A 101 4.19 3.09 25.50
CA GLY A 101 4.42 1.89 26.30
C GLY A 101 5.70 1.16 25.86
N SER A 102 5.91 -0.07 26.32
CA SER A 102 7.11 -0.86 26.01
C SER A 102 6.71 -2.25 25.50
N PRO A 103 6.22 -2.37 24.26
CA PRO A 103 5.78 -3.65 23.72
C PRO A 103 6.97 -4.63 23.66
N ARG A 104 6.75 -5.91 23.94
CA ARG A 104 7.77 -6.94 23.66
C ARG A 104 7.69 -7.34 22.20
N ILE A 105 8.84 -7.45 21.55
CA ILE A 105 8.95 -7.89 20.15
C ILE A 105 9.72 -9.20 20.16
N SER A 106 9.07 -10.29 19.76
CA SER A 106 9.72 -11.58 19.60
C SER A 106 10.21 -11.72 18.16
N CYS A 107 11.50 -12.04 17.97
CA CYS A 107 12.10 -12.26 16.66
C CYS A 107 12.70 -13.65 16.56
N GLU A 108 12.55 -14.31 15.41
CA GLU A 108 13.23 -15.58 15.13
C GLU A 108 14.68 -15.29 14.74
N ILE A 109 15.64 -15.74 15.55
CA ILE A 109 17.09 -15.56 15.32
C ILE A 109 17.72 -16.74 14.55
N GLY A 110 16.91 -17.72 14.16
CA GLY A 110 17.30 -18.90 13.40
C GLY A 110 17.03 -20.21 14.14
N GLY A 111 16.79 -21.29 13.38
CA GLY A 111 16.58 -22.62 13.95
C GLY A 111 15.31 -22.75 14.80
N GLY A 112 14.29 -21.90 14.56
CA GLY A 112 13.07 -21.87 15.37
C GLY A 112 13.25 -21.28 16.78
N VAL A 113 14.42 -20.70 17.09
CA VAL A 113 14.66 -19.99 18.35
C VAL A 113 14.10 -18.58 18.24
N TRP A 114 13.25 -18.22 19.19
CA TRP A 114 12.68 -16.89 19.33
C TRP A 114 13.34 -16.16 20.48
N GLU A 115 13.75 -14.92 20.23
CA GLU A 115 14.30 -14.02 21.23
C GLU A 115 13.34 -12.86 21.47
N ASP A 116 13.09 -12.54 22.73
CA ASP A 116 12.27 -11.40 23.13
C ASP A 116 13.14 -10.15 23.28
N HIS A 117 12.84 -9.13 22.48
CA HIS A 117 13.46 -7.82 22.57
C HIS A 117 12.53 -6.85 23.31
N SER A 118 13.12 -6.05 24.20
CA SER A 118 12.44 -5.03 24.99
C SER A 118 13.03 -3.66 24.72
N TYR A 119 12.23 -2.60 24.91
CA TYR A 119 12.65 -1.21 24.77
C TYR A 119 13.91 -0.91 25.62
N PRO A 120 14.93 -0.21 25.12
CA PRO A 120 15.00 0.53 23.85
C PRO A 120 15.40 -0.28 22.60
N TYR A 121 15.22 -1.61 22.64
CA TYR A 121 15.44 -2.53 21.50
C TYR A 121 16.86 -2.53 20.95
N GLN A 122 17.87 -2.34 21.80
CA GLN A 122 19.27 -2.30 21.40
C GLN A 122 19.75 -3.59 20.72
N GLY A 123 19.20 -4.73 21.13
CA GLY A 123 19.49 -6.04 20.55
C GLY A 123 18.57 -6.43 19.38
N LEU A 124 17.57 -5.62 19.04
CA LEU A 124 16.65 -5.94 17.95
C LEU A 124 17.41 -5.80 16.61
N PRO A 125 17.51 -6.87 15.81
CA PRO A 125 18.19 -6.79 14.52
C PRO A 125 17.46 -5.83 13.58
N LEU A 126 18.19 -5.36 12.55
CA LEU A 126 17.58 -4.59 11.47
C LEU A 126 16.46 -5.42 10.82
N LEU A 127 15.29 -4.81 10.69
CA LEU A 127 14.12 -5.45 10.10
C LEU A 127 14.26 -5.42 8.58
N GLU A 128 14.42 -6.59 7.99
CA GLU A 128 14.39 -6.75 6.54
C GLU A 128 12.93 -6.78 6.05
N CYS A 129 12.52 -5.78 5.29
CA CYS A 129 11.13 -5.64 4.82
C CYS A 129 11.03 -5.35 3.32
N HIS A 130 9.90 -5.75 2.72
CA HIS A 130 9.56 -5.50 1.31
C HIS A 130 8.78 -4.19 1.10
N ILE A 131 8.54 -3.44 2.18
CA ILE A 131 7.97 -2.10 2.12
C ILE A 131 8.91 -1.24 1.27
N ALA A 132 8.36 -0.46 0.33
CA ALA A 132 9.20 0.49 -0.39
C ALA A 132 9.53 1.69 0.51
N PRO A 133 10.79 2.12 0.59
CA PRO A 133 11.24 3.23 1.45
C PRO A 133 10.41 4.52 1.38
N PRO A 134 9.90 4.97 0.21
CA PRO A 134 9.03 6.14 0.16
C PRO A 134 7.76 6.00 1.02
N PHE A 135 7.17 4.81 1.14
CA PHE A 135 6.00 4.59 2.01
C PHE A 135 6.36 4.69 3.50
N ALA A 136 7.52 4.14 3.89
CA ALA A 136 8.01 4.25 5.25
C ALA A 136 8.24 5.71 5.65
N ILE A 137 8.82 6.51 4.75
CA ILE A 137 9.03 7.95 4.95
C ILE A 137 7.70 8.71 5.05
N ILE A 138 6.73 8.41 4.18
CA ILE A 138 5.40 9.03 4.22
C ILE A 138 4.69 8.74 5.55
N ASN A 139 4.87 7.55 6.12
CA ASN A 139 4.32 7.19 7.44
C ASN A 139 5.07 7.89 8.59
N ALA A 140 6.41 7.88 8.53
CA ALA A 140 7.27 8.36 9.60
C ALA A 140 7.31 9.90 9.69
N GLY A 141 7.21 10.61 8.55
CA GLY A 141 7.32 12.06 8.47
C GLY A 141 6.39 12.81 9.43
N PRO A 142 5.07 12.59 9.41
CA PRO A 142 4.12 13.21 10.35
C PRO A 142 4.36 12.86 11.82
N LYS A 143 5.01 11.71 12.09
CA LYS A 143 5.29 11.21 13.45
C LYS A 143 6.55 11.84 14.05
N CYS A 144 7.48 12.29 13.20
CA CYS A 144 8.74 12.93 13.59
C CYS A 144 8.61 14.45 13.64
N THR A 145 8.27 14.99 14.81
CA THR A 145 8.43 16.43 15.11
C THR A 145 9.84 16.70 15.67
N ARG A 146 10.31 17.95 15.63
CA ARG A 146 11.64 18.30 16.18
C ARG A 146 11.79 17.89 17.65
N ASP A 147 10.75 18.09 18.45
CA ASP A 147 10.75 17.72 19.87
C ASP A 147 10.88 16.20 20.04
N HIS A 148 10.23 15.42 19.17
CA HIS A 148 10.36 13.97 19.17
C HIS A 148 11.76 13.50 18.79
N ILE A 149 12.47 14.16 17.86
CA ILE A 149 13.83 13.73 17.46
C ILE A 149 14.77 13.73 18.67
N ASN A 150 14.82 14.85 19.40
CA ASN A 150 15.70 14.97 20.56
C ASN A 150 15.37 13.92 21.62
N GLN A 151 14.08 13.67 21.83
CA GLN A 151 13.63 12.67 22.80
C GLN A 151 13.97 11.24 22.36
N ILE A 152 13.69 10.88 21.10
CA ILE A 152 14.05 9.58 20.51
C ILE A 152 15.55 9.35 20.64
N VAL A 153 16.38 10.32 20.21
CA VAL A 153 17.84 10.22 20.29
C VAL A 153 18.29 10.08 21.74
N SER A 154 17.72 10.84 22.67
CA SER A 154 18.07 10.75 24.09
C SER A 154 17.74 9.38 24.68
N GLU A 155 16.58 8.81 24.38
CA GLU A 155 16.14 7.53 24.94
C GLU A 155 16.90 6.36 24.32
N TYR A 156 17.03 6.32 22.99
CA TYR A 156 17.74 5.26 22.27
C TYR A 156 19.24 5.29 22.52
N CYS A 157 19.87 6.46 22.67
CA CYS A 157 21.32 6.56 22.77
C CYS A 157 21.85 6.68 24.20
N SER A 158 21.01 6.47 25.22
CA SER A 158 21.40 6.57 26.64
C SER A 158 22.61 5.70 27.02
N GLN A 159 22.88 4.61 26.28
CA GLN A 159 23.98 3.67 26.52
C GLN A 159 24.91 3.48 25.31
N HIS A 160 24.75 4.26 24.24
CA HIS A 160 25.50 4.07 22.99
C HIS A 160 26.66 5.04 22.83
N THR A 161 27.55 4.71 21.88
CA THR A 161 28.66 5.57 21.48
C THR A 161 28.15 6.89 20.90
N SER A 162 28.99 7.92 21.00
CA SER A 162 28.74 9.24 20.38
C SER A 162 28.50 9.12 18.86
N GLU A 163 29.08 8.13 18.20
CA GLU A 163 28.92 7.89 16.77
C GLU A 163 27.51 7.42 16.40
N PHE A 164 26.98 6.40 17.09
CA PHE A 164 25.61 5.92 16.86
C PHE A 164 24.58 7.02 17.08
N ARG A 165 24.79 7.85 18.11
CA ARG A 165 23.95 9.01 18.38
C ARG A 165 23.90 9.98 17.20
N LYS A 166 25.07 10.34 16.66
CA LYS A 166 25.18 11.23 15.49
C LYS A 166 24.52 10.62 14.25
N GLU A 167 24.71 9.32 14.03
CA GLU A 167 24.10 8.63 12.89
C GLU A 167 22.57 8.63 12.98
N LEU A 168 22.01 8.30 14.15
CA LEU A 168 20.56 8.32 14.35
C LEU A 168 19.99 9.72 14.18
N GLU A 169 20.65 10.74 14.73
CA GLU A 169 20.27 12.15 14.58
C GLU A 169 20.31 12.60 13.12
N GLU A 170 21.35 12.20 12.37
CA GLU A 170 21.47 12.47 10.93
C GLU A 170 20.32 11.83 10.15
N ARG A 171 20.02 10.55 10.42
CA ARG A 171 18.93 9.81 9.76
C ARG A 171 17.57 10.44 10.03
N LEU A 172 17.28 10.80 11.28
CA LEU A 172 16.02 11.46 11.65
C LEU A 172 15.90 12.86 11.04
N THR A 173 17.00 13.62 11.02
CA THR A 173 17.04 14.93 10.36
C THR A 173 16.77 14.81 8.87
N LEU A 174 17.42 13.86 8.20
CA LEU A 174 17.19 13.61 6.78
C LEU A 174 15.75 13.16 6.50
N LEU A 175 15.18 12.28 7.31
CA LEU A 175 13.77 11.90 7.24
C LEU A 175 12.84 13.13 7.28
N CYS A 176 13.07 14.04 8.23
CA CYS A 176 12.28 15.27 8.34
C CYS A 176 12.47 16.20 7.16
N ASN A 177 13.70 16.34 6.64
CA ASN A 177 13.98 17.13 5.44
C ASN A 177 13.27 16.53 4.21
N THR A 178 13.29 15.21 4.04
CA THR A 178 12.56 14.53 2.97
C THR A 178 11.06 14.75 3.12
N TRP A 179 10.51 14.65 4.35
CA TRP A 179 9.09 14.93 4.60
C TRP A 179 8.71 16.37 4.26
N ALA A 180 9.57 17.34 4.57
CA ALA A 180 9.35 18.75 4.23
C ALA A 180 9.17 18.96 2.72
N LEU A 181 9.90 18.22 1.87
CA LEU A 181 9.70 18.28 0.40
C LEU A 181 8.27 17.92 -0.01
N PHE A 182 7.66 16.92 0.65
CA PHE A 182 6.25 16.57 0.39
C PHE A 182 5.31 17.69 0.86
N GLU A 183 5.56 18.27 2.02
CA GLU A 183 4.73 19.34 2.56
C GLU A 183 4.77 20.60 1.69
N ASP A 184 5.95 20.98 1.21
CA ASP A 184 6.15 22.16 0.37
C ASP A 184 5.49 22.01 -1.01
N ALA A 185 5.50 20.80 -1.57
CA ALA A 185 4.90 20.49 -2.86
C ALA A 185 3.36 20.44 -2.85
N LYS A 186 2.69 20.64 -1.70
CA LYS A 186 1.22 20.57 -1.58
C LYS A 186 0.46 21.53 -2.49
N LYS A 187 0.96 22.74 -2.67
CA LYS A 187 0.29 23.74 -3.52
C LYS A 187 0.41 23.35 -4.99
N ASP A 188 1.61 22.98 -5.42
CA ASP A 188 1.90 22.60 -6.79
C ASP A 188 1.15 21.32 -7.19
N ALA A 189 1.08 20.34 -6.29
CA ALA A 189 0.32 19.12 -6.50
C ALA A 189 -1.18 19.37 -6.75
N LYS A 190 -1.77 20.37 -6.08
CA LYS A 190 -3.18 20.76 -6.31
C LYS A 190 -3.37 21.40 -7.69
N VAL A 191 -2.46 22.28 -8.10
CA VAL A 191 -2.50 22.91 -9.43
C VAL A 191 -2.37 21.82 -10.51
N TRP A 192 -1.40 20.93 -10.35
CA TRP A 192 -1.19 19.78 -11.21
C TRP A 192 -2.42 18.86 -11.31
N GLU A 193 -3.10 18.61 -10.19
CA GLU A 193 -4.33 17.80 -10.17
C GLU A 193 -5.42 18.40 -11.06
N VAL A 194 -5.68 19.69 -10.92
CA VAL A 194 -6.71 20.42 -11.67
C VAL A 194 -6.40 20.37 -13.17
N GLU A 195 -5.13 20.61 -13.54
CA GLU A 195 -4.68 20.55 -14.92
C GLU A 195 -4.91 19.15 -15.54
N LYS A 196 -4.51 18.08 -14.83
CA LYS A 196 -4.65 16.70 -15.31
C LYS A 196 -6.11 16.25 -15.38
N ARG A 197 -6.98 16.69 -14.47
CA ARG A 197 -8.42 16.43 -14.54
C ARG A 197 -9.08 17.14 -15.72
N GLY A 198 -8.64 18.36 -16.04
CA GLY A 198 -9.12 19.11 -17.19
C GLY A 198 -8.80 18.41 -18.53
N LYS A 199 -7.58 17.87 -18.66
CA LYS A 199 -7.15 17.11 -19.84
C LYS A 199 -7.99 15.84 -20.04
N ARG A 200 -8.14 15.01 -19.01
CA ARG A 200 -8.93 13.76 -19.08
C ARG A 200 -10.41 13.98 -19.45
N LYS A 201 -10.99 15.13 -19.10
CA LYS A 201 -12.37 15.43 -19.50
C LYS A 201 -12.46 15.66 -21.02
N ARG A 202 -11.53 16.42 -21.59
CA ARG A 202 -11.47 16.65 -23.04
C ARG A 202 -11.21 15.35 -23.79
N ASP A 203 -10.25 14.54 -23.34
CA ASP A 203 -9.94 13.27 -24.02
C ASP A 203 -11.16 12.34 -24.08
N ARG A 204 -11.97 12.29 -23.00
CA ARG A 204 -13.21 11.49 -22.99
C ARG A 204 -14.28 12.09 -23.91
N ASP A 205 -14.44 13.41 -23.90
CA ASP A 205 -15.40 14.08 -24.79
C ASP A 205 -14.98 13.87 -26.27
N ASP A 206 -13.68 13.85 -26.57
CA ASP A 206 -13.13 13.58 -27.91
C ASP A 206 -13.30 12.10 -28.32
N GLU A 207 -13.08 11.14 -27.40
CA GLU A 207 -13.39 9.71 -27.64
C GLU A 207 -14.89 9.49 -27.91
N ASP A 208 -15.77 10.18 -27.19
CA ASP A 208 -17.21 10.12 -27.42
C ASP A 208 -17.59 10.76 -28.77
N ILE A 209 -16.95 11.87 -29.17
CA ILE A 209 -17.12 12.49 -30.49
C ILE A 209 -16.63 11.57 -31.61
N GLU A 210 -15.47 10.94 -31.48
CA GLU A 210 -14.96 9.97 -32.47
C GLU A 210 -15.86 8.73 -32.56
N ASN A 211 -16.36 8.24 -31.43
CA ASN A 211 -17.30 7.11 -31.39
C ASN A 211 -18.66 7.48 -32.01
N LEU A 212 -19.17 8.70 -31.80
CA LEU A 212 -20.36 9.20 -32.48
C LEU A 212 -20.13 9.35 -33.99
N SER A 213 -18.94 9.78 -34.40
CA SER A 213 -18.54 9.91 -35.80
C SER A 213 -18.44 8.55 -36.50
N ARG A 214 -18.00 7.50 -35.79
CA ARG A 214 -17.95 6.12 -36.31
C ARG A 214 -19.30 5.41 -36.29
N GLY A 215 -20.15 5.70 -35.31
CA GLY A 215 -21.51 5.17 -35.19
C GLY A 215 -22.53 5.78 -36.17
N SER A 216 -22.22 6.96 -36.73
CA SER A 216 -23.08 7.64 -37.71
C SER A 216 -22.87 7.17 -39.16
N LYS A 217 -22.43 5.93 -39.38
CA LYS A 217 -22.80 5.17 -40.59
C LYS A 217 -24.15 4.51 -40.36
N ARG A 218 -25.15 5.31 -39.97
CA ARG A 218 -26.54 4.89 -39.99
C ARG A 218 -26.91 4.82 -41.47
N THR A 219 -26.81 3.62 -42.03
CA THR A 219 -27.41 3.27 -43.32
C THR A 219 -28.83 3.78 -43.29
N THR A 220 -29.08 4.87 -43.99
CA THR A 220 -30.43 5.36 -44.20
C THR A 220 -31.20 4.24 -44.88
N ARG A 221 -32.33 3.89 -44.27
CA ARG A 221 -33.26 2.82 -44.67
C ARG A 221 -33.84 2.99 -46.09
N SER A 222 -33.36 3.96 -46.86
CA SER A 222 -33.73 4.22 -48.25
C SER A 222 -32.92 3.42 -49.27
N GLN A 223 -31.84 2.72 -48.90
CA GLN A 223 -31.08 1.85 -49.84
C GLN A 223 -31.45 0.35 -49.78
N ALA A 224 -32.37 -0.08 -48.92
CA ALA A 224 -32.84 -1.47 -48.86
C ALA A 224 -34.12 -1.74 -49.69
N ARG A 225 -34.28 -1.05 -50.82
CA ARG A 225 -35.31 -1.33 -51.83
C ARG A 225 -34.67 -1.48 -53.20
N SER A 226 -33.96 -2.58 -53.42
CA SER A 226 -33.81 -3.16 -54.76
C SER A 226 -33.15 -4.53 -54.64
N ALA A 227 -33.72 -5.50 -55.34
CA ALA A 227 -33.32 -6.89 -55.45
C ALA A 227 -33.59 -7.78 -54.21
N HIS A 228 -34.74 -8.46 -54.18
CA HIS A 228 -34.85 -9.75 -54.86
C HIS A 228 -36.29 -10.27 -54.83
N ASP A 229 -36.82 -10.45 -56.03
CA ASP A 229 -38.00 -11.23 -56.37
C ASP A 229 -37.61 -12.73 -56.39
N GLY A 230 -38.55 -13.62 -56.04
CA GLY A 230 -38.45 -15.06 -56.36
C GLY A 230 -38.63 -16.11 -55.25
N THR A 231 -39.89 -16.37 -54.85
CA THR A 231 -40.55 -17.71 -54.77
C THR A 231 -40.09 -18.80 -53.73
N PRO A 232 -40.85 -19.91 -53.46
CA PRO A 232 -41.54 -20.08 -52.17
C PRO A 232 -41.37 -21.45 -51.45
N LYS A 233 -41.96 -21.53 -50.23
CA LYS A 233 -42.55 -22.70 -49.52
C LYS A 233 -41.68 -23.93 -49.20
N SER A 234 -41.60 -24.28 -47.91
CA SER A 234 -42.01 -25.60 -47.40
C SER A 234 -42.18 -25.59 -45.88
N ASP A 235 -43.00 -26.53 -45.43
CA ASP A 235 -43.80 -26.57 -44.21
C ASP A 235 -43.16 -27.36 -43.04
N LEU A 236 -43.54 -26.97 -41.81
CA LEU A 236 -43.70 -27.80 -40.58
C LEU A 236 -42.44 -28.41 -39.89
N PRO A 237 -42.56 -29.00 -38.66
CA PRO A 237 -42.96 -28.36 -37.40
C PRO A 237 -42.08 -28.78 -36.19
N SER A 238 -42.42 -28.23 -35.01
CA SER A 238 -42.37 -28.94 -33.71
C SER A 238 -41.00 -29.20 -33.04
N SER A 239 -40.76 -28.56 -31.89
CA SER A 239 -41.08 -29.19 -30.60
C SER A 239 -40.51 -28.39 -29.42
N ASN A 240 -41.41 -28.10 -28.49
CA ASN A 240 -41.11 -27.69 -27.12
C ASN A 240 -40.43 -28.86 -26.38
N GLN A 241 -39.32 -28.62 -25.70
CA GLN A 241 -39.01 -29.35 -24.46
C GLN A 241 -38.41 -28.40 -23.42
N ALA A 242 -39.27 -28.03 -22.48
CA ALA A 242 -38.90 -27.60 -21.15
C ALA A 242 -38.15 -28.73 -20.43
N ARG A 243 -37.08 -28.39 -19.73
CA ARG A 243 -36.49 -29.26 -18.69
C ARG A 243 -36.26 -28.45 -17.43
N ASP A 244 -37.17 -28.68 -16.49
CA ASP A 244 -36.98 -28.46 -15.07
C ASP A 244 -35.72 -29.18 -14.58
N LYS A 245 -34.87 -28.45 -13.85
CA LYS A 245 -33.86 -29.03 -12.96
C LYS A 245 -34.01 -28.41 -11.57
N PRO A 246 -34.27 -29.19 -10.52
CA PRO A 246 -34.27 -28.71 -9.15
C PRO A 246 -32.83 -28.53 -8.63
N PRO A 247 -32.56 -27.55 -7.75
CA PRO A 247 -31.27 -27.43 -7.08
C PRO A 247 -31.17 -28.36 -5.86
N PRO A 248 -29.99 -28.93 -5.54
CA PRO A 248 -29.82 -29.75 -4.34
C PRO A 248 -29.66 -28.89 -3.07
N PRO A 249 -30.23 -29.31 -1.93
CA PRO A 249 -30.04 -28.64 -0.64
C PRO A 249 -28.80 -29.20 0.07
N GLY A 250 -27.87 -28.32 0.46
CA GLY A 250 -26.63 -28.76 1.08
C GLY A 250 -25.84 -27.64 1.76
N ALA A 251 -26.48 -26.90 2.66
CA ALA A 251 -25.84 -25.87 3.48
C ALA A 251 -24.93 -26.51 4.55
N ARG A 252 -23.65 -26.73 4.22
CA ARG A 252 -22.61 -27.01 5.23
C ARG A 252 -22.23 -25.70 5.93
N LYS A 253 -22.70 -25.53 7.17
CA LYS A 253 -22.12 -24.59 8.16
C LYS A 253 -20.64 -24.93 8.34
N ARG A 254 -19.74 -24.08 7.85
CA ARG A 254 -18.32 -24.12 8.22
C ARG A 254 -18.06 -23.07 9.28
N LYS A 255 -17.55 -23.55 10.41
CA LYS A 255 -17.06 -22.76 11.54
C LYS A 255 -16.02 -21.74 11.06
N LEU A 256 -16.19 -20.52 11.53
CA LEU A 256 -15.29 -19.39 11.39
C LEU A 256 -13.97 -19.69 12.10
N SER A 257 -12.85 -19.33 11.47
CA SER A 257 -11.59 -19.07 12.16
C SER A 257 -10.95 -17.78 11.62
N CYS A 258 -10.33 -17.09 12.57
CA CYS A 258 -9.57 -15.83 12.60
C CYS A 258 -9.30 -15.05 11.30
N SER A 259 -9.64 -13.76 11.35
CA SER A 259 -9.34 -12.73 10.36
C SER A 259 -7.90 -12.23 10.50
N LEU A 260 -7.02 -12.54 9.55
CA LEU A 260 -5.76 -11.82 9.33
C LEU A 260 -6.07 -10.45 8.72
N ARG A 261 -5.81 -9.37 9.46
CA ARG A 261 -5.80 -8.00 8.93
C ARG A 261 -4.34 -7.60 8.68
N GLY A 262 -4.00 -7.29 7.43
CA GLY A 262 -2.73 -6.61 7.13
C GLY A 262 -2.87 -5.13 7.47
N ALA A 263 -1.86 -4.54 8.10
CA ALA A 263 -1.77 -3.09 8.27
C ALA A 263 -1.18 -2.49 6.98
N ALA A 264 -1.79 -1.43 6.46
CA ALA A 264 -1.14 -0.59 5.45
C ALA A 264 -0.49 0.60 6.16
N LEU A 265 0.66 1.09 5.71
CA LEU A 265 1.38 2.17 6.42
C LEU A 265 0.70 3.55 6.39
N THR A 266 -0.55 3.65 5.92
CA THR A 266 -1.34 4.88 6.10
C THR A 266 -2.70 4.48 6.66
N ASP A 267 -2.92 4.77 7.94
CA ASP A 267 -4.14 4.43 8.69
C ASP A 267 -5.42 4.95 7.97
N ASP A 268 -5.25 6.06 7.26
CA ASP A 268 -6.29 6.74 6.46
C ASP A 268 -6.69 5.96 5.19
N ALA A 269 -5.81 5.08 4.66
CA ALA A 269 -6.09 4.27 3.47
C ALA A 269 -6.86 2.99 3.77
N VAL A 270 -6.60 2.36 4.91
CA VAL A 270 -7.33 1.16 5.36
C VAL A 270 -8.79 1.48 5.66
N PHE A 271 -9.06 2.64 6.29
CA PHE A 271 -10.42 3.06 6.65
C PHE A 271 -11.34 3.32 5.43
N HIS A 272 -10.80 3.49 4.23
CA HIS A 272 -11.58 3.78 3.02
C HIS A 272 -11.54 2.71 1.92
N LEU A 273 -10.72 1.66 2.08
CA LEU A 273 -10.85 0.42 1.33
C LEU A 273 -12.25 -0.21 1.49
N GLU A 274 -12.84 -0.13 2.69
CA GLU A 274 -14.20 -0.61 2.96
C GLU A 274 -15.28 0.14 2.16
N LYS A 275 -15.01 1.37 1.70
CA LYS A 275 -15.97 2.17 0.90
C LYS A 275 -15.84 1.99 -0.61
N ARG A 276 -14.68 1.53 -1.13
CA ARG A 276 -14.45 1.41 -2.59
C ARG A 276 -14.64 0.00 -3.15
N GLN A 277 -14.66 -1.05 -2.34
CA GLN A 277 -14.93 -2.41 -2.81
C GLN A 277 -16.43 -2.72 -2.83
N LYS A 278 -17.14 -2.23 -3.85
CA LYS A 278 -18.39 -2.87 -4.28
C LYS A 278 -18.04 -4.24 -4.88
N ARG A 279 -18.35 -5.30 -4.11
CA ARG A 279 -18.64 -6.67 -4.57
C ARG A 279 -17.72 -7.23 -5.66
N VAL A 280 -16.49 -7.57 -5.31
CA VAL A 280 -15.85 -8.78 -5.89
C VAL A 280 -15.16 -9.51 -4.74
N ASP A 281 -15.40 -10.81 -4.68
CA ASP A 281 -15.08 -11.71 -3.58
C ASP A 281 -13.58 -11.70 -3.24
N LEU A 282 -13.19 -10.90 -2.24
CA LEU A 282 -11.83 -10.87 -1.69
C LEU A 282 -11.45 -12.17 -0.97
N ARG A 283 -12.40 -13.10 -0.77
CA ARG A 283 -12.17 -14.34 -0.01
C ARG A 283 -11.43 -15.42 -0.80
N THR A 284 -11.20 -15.23 -2.11
CA THR A 284 -10.67 -16.31 -2.97
C THR A 284 -9.15 -16.34 -3.10
N ARG A 285 -8.39 -15.41 -2.50
CA ARG A 285 -6.93 -15.36 -2.71
C ARG A 285 -6.10 -15.01 -1.47
N VAL A 286 -6.15 -15.84 -0.42
CA VAL A 286 -5.00 -16.07 0.46
C VAL A 286 -5.10 -17.50 1.01
N ARG A 287 -4.17 -18.39 0.63
CA ARG A 287 -4.02 -19.76 1.20
C ARG A 287 -2.60 -19.94 1.75
N ARG A 288 -2.54 -20.47 2.98
CA ARG A 288 -1.40 -21.01 3.79
C ARG A 288 -0.30 -20.00 4.13
N TRP A 289 0.13 -19.86 5.39
CA TRP A 289 0.71 -20.88 6.29
C TRP A 289 0.09 -20.94 7.71
N VAL A 290 0.56 -21.93 8.48
CA VAL A 290 -0.03 -22.69 9.60
C VAL A 290 0.04 -21.97 10.96
N THR A 291 -1.03 -22.11 11.75
CA THR A 291 -1.02 -22.01 13.22
C THR A 291 -0.92 -23.41 13.82
N GLU A 292 0.03 -23.64 14.72
CA GLU A 292 -0.03 -24.53 15.89
C GLU A 292 1.28 -24.35 16.66
N SER A 293 1.27 -23.88 17.89
CA SER A 293 1.12 -24.80 19.02
C SER A 293 0.49 -24.12 20.23
N THR A 294 -0.68 -24.62 20.64
CA THR A 294 -1.18 -24.48 22.00
C THR A 294 -1.34 -25.90 22.57
N ARG A 295 -0.65 -26.15 23.69
CA ARG A 295 -0.77 -27.26 24.66
C ARG A 295 -0.18 -28.64 24.35
N ALA A 296 0.84 -28.99 25.14
CA ALA A 296 1.07 -30.23 25.91
C ALA A 296 2.56 -30.21 26.34
N SER A 297 3.04 -30.47 27.55
CA SER A 297 2.46 -31.01 28.78
C SER A 297 3.32 -30.59 29.98
N SER A 298 2.67 -30.56 31.15
CA SER A 298 3.25 -30.83 32.47
C SER A 298 4.37 -31.89 32.43
N LEU A 299 5.55 -31.54 32.94
CA LEU A 299 6.49 -32.50 33.53
C LEU A 299 7.05 -31.89 34.82
N ASP A 300 6.75 -32.57 35.92
CA ASP A 300 7.32 -32.35 37.25
C ASP A 300 8.85 -32.50 37.22
N PRO A 301 9.60 -31.76 38.05
CA PRO A 301 11.01 -32.02 38.26
C PRO A 301 11.22 -33.15 39.28
N GLU A 302 11.89 -34.24 38.87
CA GLU A 302 12.53 -35.17 39.80
C GLU A 302 13.72 -34.49 40.50
N PRO A 303 13.91 -34.71 41.82
CA PRO A 303 15.07 -34.23 42.54
C PRO A 303 16.23 -35.22 42.42
N TYR A 304 17.38 -34.76 41.92
CA TYR A 304 18.63 -35.50 42.04
C TYR A 304 19.17 -35.38 43.47
N ALA A 305 19.36 -36.52 44.12
CA ALA A 305 20.28 -36.75 45.22
C ALA A 305 21.63 -37.25 44.67
#